data_AF-A0AAN5R6K6-F1
#
_entry.id   AF-A0AAN5R6K6-F1
#
_cell.length_a   1.000
_cell.length_b   1.000
_cell.length_c   1.000
_cell.angle_alpha   90.00
_cell.angle_beta   90.00
_cell.angle_gamma   90.00
#
_symmetry.space_group_name_H-M   'P 1'
#
loop_
_entity.id
_entity.type
_entity.pdbx_description
1 polymer ?
#
loop_
_entity_poly.entity_id
_entity_poly.type
_entity_poly.pdbx_seq_one_letter_code
_entity_poly.pdbx_strand_id
1 'polypeptide(L)'
;MLIFNCTKAAADFFTSIRKGKKTSPMSPTPKLALTEEPILHDQQQWHWMVHVTKLGHRNVLLAMDTDSRFCMLFWGLRKGNIENFLKQFHERFGLHIIAVINMGGQDETTLETSMKTFLENHHEYAFVQRGDRSVQAHIN
;
A
#
# COMPACT_ATOMS: atom_id res chain seq x y z
N MET A 1 -10.43 -5.46 2.22
CA MET A 1 -9.03 -5.95 2.21
C MET A 1 -8.12 -4.90 1.58
N LEU A 2 -6.92 -4.69 2.12
CA LEU A 2 -5.90 -3.85 1.50
C LEU A 2 -5.08 -4.65 0.47
N ILE A 3 -4.93 -4.12 -0.74
CA ILE A 3 -4.12 -4.75 -1.78
C ILE A 3 -2.93 -3.87 -2.11
N PHE A 4 -1.73 -4.32 -1.75
CA PHE A 4 -0.47 -3.64 -2.07
C PHE A 4 0.08 -4.15 -3.41
N ASN A 5 -0.24 -3.42 -4.47
CA ASN A 5 0.27 -3.63 -5.82
C ASN A 5 1.73 -3.19 -5.87
N CYS A 6 2.65 -4.13 -5.89
CA CYS A 6 4.07 -3.85 -5.81
C CYS A 6 4.69 -3.80 -7.20
N THR A 7 5.33 -2.67 -7.51
CA THR A 7 6.29 -2.61 -8.61
C THR A 7 7.41 -3.64 -8.40
N LYS A 8 8.18 -3.95 -9.46
CA LYS A 8 9.33 -4.85 -9.35
C LYS A 8 10.30 -4.44 -8.24
N ALA A 9 10.61 -3.14 -8.14
CA ALA A 9 11.48 -2.62 -7.10
C ALA A 9 10.92 -2.86 -5.68
N ALA A 10 9.61 -2.70 -5.49
CA ALA A 10 8.96 -3.00 -4.21
C ALA A 10 8.93 -4.50 -3.90
N ALA A 11 8.58 -5.34 -4.88
CA ALA A 11 8.60 -6.79 -4.73
C ALA A 11 9.99 -7.32 -4.34
N ASP A 12 11.03 -6.81 -5.00
CA ASP A 12 12.43 -7.15 -4.69
C ASP A 12 12.85 -6.64 -3.31
N PHE A 13 12.39 -5.46 -2.90
CA PHE A 13 12.69 -4.90 -1.58
C PHE A 13 12.07 -5.70 -0.43
N PHE A 14 10.83 -6.16 -0.60
CA PHE A 14 10.14 -6.99 0.40
C PHE A 14 10.55 -8.46 0.37
N THR A 15 11.21 -8.91 -0.69
CA THR A 15 11.78 -10.24 -0.74
C THR A 15 13.07 -10.29 0.09
N SER A 16 13.17 -11.27 1.00
CA SER A 16 14.41 -11.58 1.72
C SER A 16 14.99 -12.92 1.27
N ILE A 17 16.32 -13.02 1.29
CA ILE A 17 17.04 -14.28 1.10
C ILE A 17 17.77 -14.58 2.40
N ARG A 18 17.42 -15.69 3.05
CA ARG A 18 18.09 -16.17 4.27
C ARG A 18 18.55 -17.60 4.05
N LYS A 19 19.86 -17.84 4.20
CA LYS A 19 20.49 -19.16 3.97
C LYS A 19 20.12 -19.78 2.61
N GLY A 20 20.12 -18.97 1.54
CA GLY A 20 19.75 -19.40 0.18
C GLY A 20 18.25 -19.57 -0.07
N LYS A 21 17.39 -19.51 0.96
CA LYS A 21 15.93 -19.58 0.81
C LYS A 21 15.35 -18.19 0.57
N LYS A 22 14.67 -18.02 -0.57
CA LYS A 22 13.91 -16.81 -0.91
C LYS A 22 12.56 -16.84 -0.20
N THR A 23 12.28 -15.82 0.60
CA THR A 23 10.97 -15.59 1.23
C THR A 23 10.42 -14.28 0.69
N SER A 24 9.25 -14.34 0.05
CA SER A 24 8.56 -13.19 -0.51
C SER A 24 7.12 -13.17 -0.01
N PRO A 25 6.56 -12.00 0.32
CA PRO A 25 5.14 -11.88 0.68
C PRO A 25 4.21 -11.84 -0.54
N MET A 26 4.75 -11.83 -1.75
CA MET A 26 3.95 -11.70 -2.95
C MET A 26 3.05 -12.93 -3.13
N SER A 27 1.74 -12.70 -3.17
CA SER A 27 0.76 -13.67 -3.64
C SER A 27 1.02 -14.01 -5.11
N PRO A 28 0.61 -15.21 -5.58
CA PRO A 28 0.69 -15.57 -6.98
C PRO A 28 0.03 -14.49 -7.85
N THR A 29 0.77 -13.95 -8.81
CA THR A 29 0.27 -12.91 -9.71
C THR A 29 -0.91 -13.47 -10.54
N PRO A 30 -2.13 -12.91 -10.43
CA PRO A 30 -3.25 -13.31 -11.28
C PRO A 30 -2.89 -13.12 -12.76
N LYS A 31 -3.36 -13.99 -13.66
CA LYS A 31 -3.07 -13.86 -15.12
C LYS A 31 -3.53 -12.51 -15.69
N LEU A 32 -4.59 -11.92 -15.15
CA LEU A 32 -5.05 -10.57 -15.49
C LEU A 32 -4.10 -9.46 -15.04
N ALA A 33 -3.25 -9.67 -14.03
CA ALA A 33 -2.33 -8.65 -13.54
C ALA A 33 -1.14 -8.38 -14.49
N LEU A 34 -1.15 -8.99 -15.68
CA LEU A 34 -0.25 -8.71 -16.79
C LEU A 34 -0.79 -7.65 -17.75
N THR A 35 -2.07 -7.25 -17.62
CA THR A 35 -2.61 -6.12 -18.38
C THR A 35 -2.21 -4.82 -17.67
N GLU A 36 -1.71 -3.85 -18.43
CA GLU A 36 -1.34 -2.51 -17.92
C GLU A 36 -2.57 -1.61 -17.66
N GLU A 37 -3.74 -2.22 -17.45
CA GLU A 37 -4.99 -1.51 -17.23
C GLU A 37 -4.98 -0.81 -15.86
N PRO A 38 -5.70 0.33 -15.73
CA PRO A 38 -5.86 1.00 -14.44
C PRO A 38 -6.47 0.05 -13.41
N ILE A 39 -5.83 -0.01 -12.25
CA ILE A 39 -6.34 -0.72 -11.09
C ILE A 39 -7.27 0.25 -10.37
N LEU A 40 -8.54 -0.10 -10.27
CA LEU A 40 -9.53 0.69 -9.53
C LEU A 40 -9.89 -0.01 -8.23
N HIS A 41 -10.28 0.77 -7.23
CA HIS A 41 -10.93 0.21 -6.03
C HIS A 41 -12.22 -0.51 -6.40
N ASP A 42 -12.56 -1.53 -5.62
CA ASP A 42 -13.91 -2.12 -5.63
C ASP A 42 -14.51 -2.07 -4.20
N GLN A 43 -15.74 -2.57 -4.04
CA GLN A 43 -16.45 -2.52 -2.76
C GLN A 43 -15.74 -3.30 -1.62
N GLN A 44 -14.83 -4.21 -1.95
CA GLN A 44 -14.14 -5.10 -1.01
C GLN A 44 -12.63 -4.87 -0.97
N GLN A 45 -12.03 -4.26 -2.01
CA GLN A 45 -10.60 -4.14 -2.18
C GLN A 45 -10.17 -2.69 -2.35
N TRP A 46 -9.32 -2.25 -1.43
CA TRP A 46 -8.66 -0.96 -1.50
C TRP A 46 -7.24 -1.14 -2.04
N HIS A 47 -7.01 -0.67 -3.26
CA HIS A 47 -5.78 -0.87 -4.00
C HIS A 47 -4.76 0.26 -3.85
N TRP A 48 -3.55 -0.11 -3.41
CA TRP A 48 -2.42 0.80 -3.25
C TRP A 48 -1.27 0.37 -4.16
N MET A 49 -0.70 1.30 -4.92
CA MET A 49 0.55 1.08 -5.64
C MET A 49 1.74 1.34 -4.71
N VAL A 50 2.62 0.36 -4.57
CA VAL A 50 3.84 0.45 -3.77
C VAL A 50 5.07 0.44 -4.66
N HIS A 51 5.89 1.48 -4.50
CA HIS A 51 7.16 1.65 -5.17
C HIS A 51 8.30 1.87 -4.19
N VAL A 52 9.51 1.51 -4.62
CA VAL A 52 10.74 1.77 -3.89
C VAL A 52 11.66 2.56 -4.79
N THR A 53 12.07 3.73 -4.31
CA THR A 53 13.11 4.53 -4.92
C THR A 53 14.26 4.76 -3.92
N LYS A 54 15.32 5.43 -4.37
CA LYS A 54 16.41 5.87 -3.52
C LYS A 54 16.42 7.39 -3.46
N LEU A 55 16.45 7.92 -2.23
CA LEU A 55 16.79 9.31 -1.98
C LEU A 55 18.18 9.33 -1.32
N GLY A 56 19.19 9.74 -2.09
CA GLY A 56 20.60 9.56 -1.73
C GLY A 56 20.95 8.07 -1.56
N HIS A 57 21.53 7.71 -0.41
CA HIS A 57 21.92 6.32 -0.11
C HIS A 57 20.85 5.51 0.63
N ARG A 58 19.64 6.06 0.80
CA ARG A 58 18.57 5.44 1.59
C ARG A 58 17.42 5.02 0.69
N ASN A 59 16.88 3.82 0.92
CA ASN A 59 15.65 3.40 0.28
C ASN A 59 14.47 4.18 0.88
N VAL A 60 13.59 4.65 0.03
CA VAL A 60 12.33 5.30 0.38
C VAL A 60 11.22 4.53 -0.33
N LEU A 61 10.19 4.16 0.43
CA LEU A 61 9.00 3.55 -0.12
C LEU A 61 7.93 4.62 -0.32
N LEU A 62 7.18 4.49 -1.38
CA LEU A 62 5.99 5.29 -1.66
C LEU A 62 4.81 4.33 -1.78
N ALA A 63 3.74 4.58 -1.04
CA ALA A 63 2.45 3.94 -1.26
C ALA A 63 1.47 5.01 -1.77
N MET A 64 0.86 4.77 -2.92
CA MET A 64 -0.11 5.68 -3.55
C MET A 64 -1.43 4.99 -3.73
N ASP A 65 -2.49 5.67 -3.33
CA ASP A 65 -3.86 5.30 -3.62
C ASP A 65 -4.10 5.31 -5.14
N THR A 66 -4.62 4.22 -5.68
CA THR A 66 -4.73 4.05 -7.15
C THR A 66 -5.74 5.01 -7.79
N ASP A 67 -6.82 5.36 -7.07
CA ASP A 67 -7.87 6.26 -7.55
C ASP A 67 -7.53 7.74 -7.30
N SER A 68 -7.36 8.12 -6.02
CA SER A 68 -7.20 9.52 -5.59
C SER A 68 -5.78 10.08 -5.77
N ARG A 69 -4.79 9.21 -5.96
CA ARG A 69 -3.35 9.55 -6.01
C ARG A 69 -2.81 10.18 -4.73
N PHE A 70 -3.56 10.13 -3.64
CA PHE A 70 -3.02 10.39 -2.31
C PHE A 70 -1.85 9.44 -2.05
N CYS A 71 -0.73 9.96 -1.53
CA CYS A 71 0.47 9.16 -1.33
C CYS A 71 1.11 9.39 0.04
N MET A 72 1.77 8.35 0.53
CA MET A 72 2.55 8.35 1.76
C MET A 72 3.97 7.87 1.49
N LEU A 73 4.95 8.56 2.07
CA LEU A 73 6.38 8.27 1.93
C LEU A 73 6.96 7.64 3.20
N PHE A 74 7.59 6.48 3.10
CA PHE A 74 8.14 5.72 4.21
C PHE A 74 9.67 5.64 4.14
N TRP A 75 10.33 6.03 5.22
CA TRP A 75 11.79 6.00 5.37
C TRP A 75 12.20 5.06 6.50
N GLY A 76 13.48 4.68 6.52
CA GLY A 76 14.03 3.82 7.58
C GLY A 76 13.56 2.37 7.53
N LEU A 77 12.85 1.97 6.47
CA LEU A 77 12.45 0.58 6.26
C LEU A 77 13.65 -0.28 5.86
N ARG A 78 13.73 -1.48 6.43
CA ARG A 78 14.75 -2.48 6.10
C ARG A 78 14.18 -3.45 5.07
N LYS A 79 15.03 -3.92 4.15
CA LYS A 79 14.65 -4.95 3.16
C LYS A 79 14.05 -6.16 3.87
N GLY A 80 12.96 -6.69 3.31
CA GLY A 80 12.23 -7.84 3.85
C GLY A 80 11.41 -7.58 5.12
N ASN A 81 11.41 -6.36 5.68
CA ASN A 81 10.64 -6.05 6.89
C ASN A 81 9.25 -5.49 6.53
N ILE A 82 8.33 -6.41 6.21
CA ILE A 82 6.93 -6.09 5.85
C ILE A 82 6.15 -5.59 7.06
N GLU A 83 6.39 -6.17 8.24
CA GLU A 83 5.69 -5.81 9.48
C GLU A 83 5.88 -4.33 9.82
N ASN A 84 7.11 -3.81 9.69
CA ASN A 84 7.39 -2.38 9.92
C ASN A 84 6.74 -1.48 8.86
N PHE A 85 6.66 -1.94 7.60
CA PHE A 85 5.91 -1.21 6.56
C PHE A 85 4.42 -1.13 6.90
N LEU A 86 3.79 -2.28 7.21
CA LEU A 86 2.38 -2.35 7.57
C LEU A 86 2.07 -1.51 8.80
N LYS A 87 2.91 -1.58 9.85
CA LYS A 87 2.76 -0.76 11.05
C LYS A 87 2.72 0.74 10.70
N GLN A 88 3.74 1.23 9.99
CA GLN A 88 3.78 2.65 9.62
C GLN A 88 2.64 3.05 8.68
N PHE A 89 2.23 2.14 7.78
CA PHE A 89 1.12 2.38 6.86
C PHE A 89 -0.18 2.59 7.63
N HIS A 90 -0.55 1.67 8.53
CA HIS A 90 -1.78 1.78 9.32
C HIS A 90 -1.77 3.00 10.25
N GLU A 91 -0.65 3.28 10.93
CA GLU A 91 -0.51 4.46 11.79
C GLU A 91 -0.77 5.76 11.01
N ARG A 92 -0.11 5.93 9.86
CA ARG A 92 -0.22 7.16 9.06
C ARG A 92 -1.56 7.29 8.37
N PHE A 93 -2.04 6.18 7.81
CA PHE A 93 -3.31 6.20 7.10
C PHE A 93 -4.48 6.42 8.05
N GLY A 94 -4.47 5.79 9.23
CA GLY A 94 -5.47 6.04 10.27
C GLY A 94 -5.49 7.50 10.70
N LEU A 95 -4.33 8.11 10.93
CA LEU A 95 -4.24 9.55 11.24
C LEU A 95 -4.77 10.42 10.10
N HIS A 96 -4.51 10.05 8.84
CA HIS A 96 -5.04 10.77 7.69
C HIS A 96 -6.57 10.68 7.61
N ILE A 97 -7.15 9.49 7.79
CA ILE A 97 -8.61 9.30 7.80
C ILE A 97 -9.26 10.16 8.89
N ILE A 98 -8.72 10.13 10.12
CA ILE A 98 -9.21 10.96 11.24
C ILE A 98 -9.17 12.44 10.86
N ALA A 99 -8.05 12.91 10.28
CA ALA A 99 -7.92 14.31 9.87
C ALA A 99 -8.95 14.69 8.79
N VAL A 100 -9.17 13.83 7.78
CA VAL A 100 -10.14 14.07 6.71
C VAL A 100 -11.57 14.14 7.24
N ILE A 101 -11.95 13.21 8.13
CA ILE A 101 -13.29 13.19 8.72
C ILE A 101 -13.52 14.46 9.57
N ASN A 102 -12.53 14.84 10.39
CA ASN A 102 -12.62 16.06 11.20
C ASN A 102 -12.75 17.33 10.34
N MET A 103 -12.04 17.41 9.20
CA MET A 103 -12.19 18.51 8.25
C MET A 103 -13.58 18.56 7.61
N GLY A 104 -14.25 17.41 7.47
CA GLY A 104 -15.61 17.30 6.93
C GLY A 104 -16.72 17.75 7.89
N GLY A 105 -16.39 18.20 9.10
CA GLY A 105 -17.37 18.67 10.09
C GLY A 105 -18.37 17.61 10.53
N GLN A 106 -18.02 16.32 10.38
CA GLN A 106 -18.88 15.22 10.78
C GLN A 106 -18.93 15.11 12.31
N ASP A 107 -20.06 14.64 12.84
CA ASP A 107 -20.16 14.36 14.28
C ASP A 107 -19.29 13.15 14.69
N GLU A 108 -18.99 13.07 15.99
CA GLU A 108 -18.15 12.01 16.58
C GLU A 108 -18.72 10.60 16.31
N THR A 109 -20.04 10.46 16.25
CA THR A 109 -20.70 9.16 16.00
C THR A 109 -20.49 8.63 14.58
N THR A 110 -20.48 9.54 13.59
CA THR A 110 -20.21 9.22 12.19
C THR A 110 -18.74 8.88 11.98
N LEU A 111 -17.84 9.57 12.69
CA LEU A 111 -16.41 9.26 12.73
C LEU A 111 -16.16 7.85 13.29
N GLU A 112 -16.72 7.53 14.45
CA GLU A 112 -16.55 6.21 15.08
C GLU A 112 -17.07 5.08 14.20
N THR A 113 -18.27 5.26 13.62
CA THR A 113 -18.88 4.26 12.75
C THR A 113 -18.03 4.03 11.49
N SER A 114 -17.59 5.11 10.83
CA SER A 114 -16.77 5.03 9.62
C SER A 114 -15.42 4.38 9.89
N MET A 115 -14.78 4.74 11.01
CA MET A 115 -13.52 4.13 11.43
C MET A 115 -13.66 2.64 11.75
N LYS A 116 -14.73 2.26 12.46
CA LYS A 116 -15.01 0.86 12.77
C LYS A 116 -15.21 0.05 11.49
N THR A 117 -16.08 0.51 10.59
CA THR A 117 -16.30 -0.13 9.30
C THR A 117 -15.02 -0.22 8.47
N PHE A 118 -14.19 0.82 8.49
CA PHE A 118 -12.89 0.79 7.82
C PHE A 118 -11.98 -0.32 8.39
N LEU A 119 -11.81 -0.40 9.70
CA LEU A 119 -10.97 -1.41 10.34
C LEU A 119 -11.49 -2.84 10.11
N GLU A 120 -12.81 -3.04 10.24
CA GLU A 120 -13.47 -4.32 10.00
C GLU A 120 -13.27 -4.80 8.57
N ASN A 121 -13.35 -3.91 7.58
CA ASN A 121 -13.24 -4.28 6.17
C ASN A 121 -11.79 -4.41 5.68
N HIS A 122 -10.79 -3.90 6.42
CA HIS A 122 -9.41 -3.78 5.94
C HIS A 122 -8.35 -4.45 6.83
N HIS A 123 -8.76 -5.34 7.73
CA HIS A 123 -7.83 -6.13 8.55
C HIS A 123 -7.00 -7.14 7.74
N GLU A 124 -7.56 -7.65 6.63
CA GLU A 124 -6.84 -8.50 5.69
C GLU A 124 -6.04 -7.67 4.69
N TYR A 125 -4.89 -8.21 4.29
CA TYR A 125 -4.05 -7.61 3.25
C TYR A 125 -3.40 -8.65 2.34
N ALA A 126 -3.13 -8.26 1.10
CA ALA A 126 -2.34 -9.04 0.14
C ALA A 126 -1.30 -8.16 -0.54
N PHE A 127 -0.16 -8.76 -0.89
CA PHE A 127 0.86 -8.13 -1.72
C PHE A 127 0.88 -8.81 -3.08
N VAL A 128 0.77 -8.04 -4.15
CA VAL A 128 0.74 -8.59 -5.52
C VAL A 128 1.78 -7.89 -6.36
N GLN A 129 2.71 -8.63 -6.96
CA GLN A 129 3.64 -8.04 -7.92
C GLN A 129 2.89 -7.77 -9.23
N ARG A 130 2.60 -6.49 -9.52
CA ARG A 130 1.99 -6.02 -10.75
C ARG A 130 2.24 -4.54 -11.00
N GLY A 131 2.08 -4.11 -12.25
CA GLY A 131 2.17 -2.70 -12.64
C GLY A 131 0.78 -2.08 -12.83
N ASP A 132 0.77 -0.75 -12.87
CA ASP A 132 -0.34 0.08 -13.34
C ASP A 132 0.31 1.27 -14.03
N ARG A 133 0.16 1.38 -15.35
CA ARG A 133 0.86 2.41 -16.14
C ARG A 133 0.39 3.81 -15.74
N SER A 134 -0.88 3.98 -15.43
CA SER A 134 -1.46 5.26 -15.05
C SER A 134 -0.87 5.73 -13.73
N VAL A 135 -0.82 4.87 -12.72
CA VAL A 135 -0.28 5.24 -11.41
C VAL A 135 1.25 5.39 -11.45
N GLN A 136 1.94 4.50 -12.16
CA GLN A 136 3.39 4.56 -12.32
C GLN A 136 3.87 5.82 -13.06
N ALA A 137 3.07 6.41 -13.95
CA ALA A 137 3.41 7.67 -14.61
C ALA A 137 3.54 8.86 -13.64
N HIS A 138 2.97 8.77 -12.42
CA HIS A 138 3.11 9.80 -11.39
C HIS A 138 4.19 9.46 -10.34
N ILE A 139 4.64 8.21 -10.29
CA ILE A 139 5.55 7.71 -9.25
C ILE A 139 6.99 7.62 -9.77
N ASN A 140 7.17 7.30 -11.06
CA ASN A 140 8.47 7.13 -11.69
C ASN A 140 9.15 8.45 -12.04
#